data_AF-A0A539EFR9-F1
#
_entry.id   AF-A0A539EFR9-F1
#
_cell.length_a   1.000
_cell.length_b   1.000
_cell.length_c   1.000
_cell.angle_alpha   90.00
_cell.angle_beta   90.00
_cell.angle_gamma   90.00
#
_symmetry.space_group_name_H-M   'P 1'
#
loop_
_entity.id
_entity.type
_entity.pdbx_description
1 polymer ?
#
loop_
_entity_poly.entity_id
_entity_poly.type
_entity_poly.pdbx_seq_one_letter_code
_entity_poly.pdbx_strand_id
1 'polypeptide(L)'
;MRVLRMLTAGESHGPALTGILEGLPAGVPFGTGLLREQAARRRAGYGRGNRMKIEDDAADILGGVRMGRTTGGPLALSIPNKDFKNWQAIMAAEGPGPRQRAVRVPRPGHADLVGALKYGHSDMRDVLERASARETAMRVALATAARSLLWELGVRVLSRVVSVGGAQDPAGMKAAVDAAKAAGDTVGGVFEVTALGLPPGLGSYAQWDRRIEGDLAKAVMSLNAVKGVEVGMGFAGADLRGSQVHDAFYWNAKRTK
;
A
#
# COMPACT_ATOMS: atom_id res chain seq x y z
N MET A 1 -22.41 11.20 7.57
CA MET A 1 -21.66 9.92 7.63
C MET A 1 -20.19 10.26 7.85
N ARG A 2 -19.53 9.66 8.85
CA ARG A 2 -18.08 9.85 9.04
C ARG A 2 -17.36 9.02 7.98
N VAL A 3 -16.51 9.65 7.19
CA VAL A 3 -15.70 8.99 6.15
C VAL A 3 -14.37 8.60 6.78
N LEU A 4 -13.99 7.33 6.69
CA LEU A 4 -12.67 6.89 7.14
C LEU A 4 -11.59 7.59 6.29
N ARG A 5 -10.68 8.33 6.93
CA ARG A 5 -9.65 9.13 6.26
C ARG A 5 -8.27 8.75 6.75
N MET A 6 -7.36 8.57 5.79
CA MET A 6 -5.95 8.29 6.05
C MET A 6 -5.07 9.44 5.55
N LEU A 7 -4.06 9.81 6.34
CA LEU A 7 -2.97 10.71 5.96
C LEU A 7 -1.64 10.08 6.35
N THR A 8 -0.64 10.19 5.47
CA THR A 8 0.73 9.72 5.73
C THR A 8 1.71 10.86 5.49
N ALA A 9 2.81 10.86 6.24
CA ALA A 9 3.89 11.80 6.13
C ALA A 9 5.24 11.12 6.43
N GLY A 10 6.31 11.81 6.09
CA GLY A 10 7.69 11.35 6.28
C GLY A 10 8.36 10.91 4.98
N GLU A 11 9.65 11.21 4.93
CA GLU A 11 10.55 10.97 3.83
C GLU A 11 11.21 9.60 3.96
N SER A 12 11.67 9.06 2.83
CA SER A 12 12.32 7.76 2.80
C SER A 12 13.50 7.72 3.76
N HIS A 13 14.36 8.73 3.77
CA HIS A 13 15.52 8.82 4.64
C HIS A 13 15.37 9.91 5.71
N GLY A 14 14.15 10.37 5.98
CA GLY A 14 13.85 11.24 7.13
C GLY A 14 13.92 10.47 8.46
N PRO A 15 13.66 11.12 9.61
CA PRO A 15 13.75 10.48 10.92
C PRO A 15 12.72 9.37 11.15
N ALA A 16 11.51 9.54 10.63
CA ALA A 16 10.42 8.58 10.77
C ALA A 16 9.36 8.79 9.69
N LEU A 17 8.51 7.79 9.50
CA LEU A 17 7.21 7.95 8.88
C LEU A 17 6.17 8.21 9.97
N THR A 18 5.19 9.07 9.71
CA THR A 18 4.04 9.25 10.60
C THR A 18 2.74 9.16 9.82
N GLY A 19 1.65 8.82 10.50
CA GLY A 19 0.38 8.67 9.85
C GLY A 19 -0.80 8.77 10.81
N ILE A 20 -1.92 9.25 10.27
CA ILE A 20 -3.17 9.44 10.99
C ILE A 20 -4.27 8.68 10.25
N LEU A 21 -5.04 7.90 10.99
CA LEU A 21 -6.31 7.32 10.55
C LEU A 21 -7.44 7.89 11.40
N GLU A 22 -8.36 8.60 10.77
CA GLU A 22 -9.53 9.23 11.40
C GLU A 22 -10.82 8.56 10.92
N GLY A 23 -11.84 8.55 11.77
CA GLY A 23 -13.15 7.96 11.47
C GLY A 23 -13.28 6.47 11.84
N LEU A 24 -12.28 5.89 12.49
CA LEU A 24 -12.34 4.51 12.97
C LEU A 24 -13.26 4.44 14.22
N PRO A 25 -14.20 3.47 14.30
CA PRO A 25 -15.05 3.35 15.48
C PRO A 25 -14.25 2.95 16.73
N ALA A 26 -14.77 3.30 17.90
CA ALA A 26 -14.23 2.85 19.17
C ALA A 26 -14.46 1.34 19.36
N GLY A 27 -13.61 0.70 20.15
CA GLY A 27 -13.74 -0.69 20.56
C GLY A 27 -13.09 -1.71 19.62
N VAL A 28 -12.54 -1.32 18.47
CA VAL A 28 -11.85 -2.26 17.55
C VAL A 28 -10.57 -2.78 18.22
N PRO A 29 -10.35 -4.10 18.30
CA PRO A 29 -9.10 -4.66 18.83
C PRO A 29 -7.90 -4.20 18.00
N PHE A 30 -6.88 -3.61 18.63
CA PHE A 30 -5.72 -3.12 17.91
C PHE A 30 -4.51 -2.97 18.84
N GLY A 31 -3.33 -3.34 18.34
CA GLY A 31 -2.10 -3.27 19.11
C GLY A 31 -0.84 -3.58 18.30
N THR A 32 0.30 -3.48 18.97
CA THR A 32 1.63 -3.63 18.36
C THR A 32 1.90 -5.02 17.78
N GLY A 33 1.29 -6.07 18.32
CA GLY A 33 1.40 -7.43 17.78
C GLY A 33 0.90 -7.52 16.33
N LEU A 34 -0.30 -6.97 16.06
CA LEU A 34 -0.87 -6.92 14.71
C LEU A 34 -0.03 -6.08 13.76
N LEU A 35 0.48 -4.94 14.23
CA LEU A 35 1.36 -4.07 13.46
C LEU A 35 2.63 -4.80 13.02
N ARG A 36 3.28 -5.53 13.94
CA ARG A 36 4.48 -6.32 13.64
C ARG A 36 4.22 -7.42 12.61
N GLU A 37 3.07 -8.10 12.71
CA GLU A 37 2.68 -9.14 11.75
C GLU A 37 2.54 -8.55 10.34
N GLN A 38 1.78 -7.47 10.17
CA GLN A 38 1.56 -6.87 8.85
C GLN A 38 2.85 -6.23 8.30
N ALA A 39 3.68 -5.64 9.16
CA ALA A 39 5.00 -5.13 8.81
C ALA A 39 5.94 -6.26 8.30
N ALA A 40 5.93 -7.43 8.95
CA ALA A 40 6.70 -8.59 8.49
C ALA A 40 6.23 -9.07 7.11
N ARG A 41 4.91 -9.14 6.87
CA ARG A 41 4.35 -9.51 5.56
C ARG A 41 4.78 -8.55 4.45
N ARG A 42 4.83 -7.24 4.73
CA ARG A 42 5.30 -6.23 3.76
C ARG A 42 6.78 -6.44 3.36
N ARG A 43 7.62 -6.78 4.34
CA ARG A 43 9.07 -6.99 4.14
C ARG A 43 9.42 -8.32 3.46
N ALA A 44 8.50 -9.28 3.48
CA ALA A 44 8.67 -10.56 2.82
C ALA A 44 8.75 -10.44 1.28
N GLY A 45 9.21 -11.52 0.64
CA GLY A 45 9.30 -11.68 -0.81
C GLY A 45 10.72 -11.96 -1.29
N TYR A 46 10.86 -12.93 -2.19
CA TYR A 46 12.13 -13.18 -2.88
C TYR A 46 12.53 -11.97 -3.74
N GLY A 47 13.82 -11.68 -3.84
CA GLY A 47 14.33 -10.52 -4.60
C GLY A 47 14.18 -9.15 -3.91
N ARG A 48 13.64 -9.07 -2.69
CA ARG A 48 13.58 -7.82 -1.93
C ARG A 48 14.98 -7.25 -1.67
N GLY A 49 15.12 -5.94 -1.84
CA GLY A 49 16.38 -5.23 -1.67
C GLY A 49 16.90 -5.24 -0.23
N ASN A 50 18.21 -4.98 -0.08
CA ASN A 50 18.92 -5.02 1.21
C ASN A 50 18.33 -4.11 2.29
N ARG A 51 17.62 -3.05 1.90
CA ARG A 51 16.97 -2.13 2.84
C ARG A 51 15.94 -2.82 3.75
N MET A 52 15.28 -3.88 3.29
CA MET A 52 14.34 -4.66 4.12
C MET A 52 15.04 -5.48 5.21
N LYS A 53 16.37 -5.66 5.13
CA LYS A 53 17.20 -6.27 6.18
C LYS A 53 17.59 -5.28 7.27
N ILE A 54 17.55 -3.98 6.97
CA ILE A 54 17.92 -2.90 7.89
C ILE A 54 16.68 -2.43 8.66
N GLU A 55 15.58 -2.18 7.95
CA GLU A 55 14.34 -1.66 8.53
C GLU A 55 13.50 -2.79 9.14
N ASP A 56 13.04 -2.63 10.39
CA ASP A 56 12.12 -3.57 11.03
C ASP A 56 10.64 -3.20 10.94
N ASP A 57 10.36 -1.97 10.47
CA ASP A 57 9.02 -1.41 10.32
C ASP A 57 8.18 -1.47 11.60
N ALA A 58 8.84 -1.42 12.77
CA ALA A 58 8.15 -1.37 14.04
C ALA A 58 7.41 -0.03 14.18
N ALA A 59 6.08 -0.10 14.26
CA ALA A 59 5.23 1.06 14.44
C ALA A 59 4.90 1.30 15.92
N ASP A 60 5.15 2.52 16.38
CA ASP A 60 4.74 3.03 17.68
C ASP A 60 3.33 3.63 17.59
N ILE A 61 2.51 3.33 18.59
CA ILE A 61 1.16 3.89 18.73
C ILE A 61 1.27 5.15 19.58
N LEU A 62 1.04 6.31 18.97
CA LEU A 62 1.13 7.61 19.64
C LEU A 62 -0.21 8.08 20.22
N GLY A 63 -1.33 7.59 19.68
CA GLY A 63 -2.67 7.99 20.13
C GLY A 63 -3.79 7.17 19.48
N GLY A 64 -5.01 7.33 20.01
CA GLY A 64 -6.22 6.69 19.47
C GLY A 64 -6.49 5.27 19.96
N VAL A 65 -5.61 4.69 20.79
CA VAL A 65 -5.73 3.32 21.32
C VAL A 65 -5.52 3.34 22.83
N ARG A 66 -6.35 2.61 23.56
CA ARG A 66 -6.22 2.42 25.01
C ARG A 66 -6.59 0.98 25.36
N MET A 67 -5.76 0.31 26.16
CA MET A 67 -5.99 -1.08 26.62
C MET A 67 -6.26 -2.07 25.46
N GLY A 68 -5.50 -1.95 24.37
CA GLY A 68 -5.61 -2.84 23.21
C GLY A 68 -6.86 -2.62 22.33
N ARG A 69 -7.57 -1.50 22.51
CA ARG A 69 -8.75 -1.14 21.71
C ARG A 69 -8.71 0.30 21.22
N THR A 70 -9.31 0.56 20.08
CA THR A 70 -9.45 1.91 19.54
C THR A 70 -10.42 2.73 20.40
N THR A 71 -10.16 4.03 20.50
CA THR A 71 -10.93 4.96 21.35
C THR A 71 -12.03 5.71 20.59
N GLY A 72 -12.05 5.60 19.26
CA GLY A 72 -12.92 6.38 18.37
C GLY A 72 -12.36 7.76 17.97
N GLY A 73 -11.30 8.22 18.66
CA GLY A 73 -10.50 9.36 18.22
C GLY A 73 -9.50 8.98 17.11
N PRO A 74 -8.76 9.97 16.57
CA PRO A 74 -7.74 9.72 15.56
C PRO A 74 -6.66 8.74 16.05
N LEU A 75 -6.37 7.72 15.26
CA LEU A 75 -5.23 6.83 15.45
C LEU A 75 -3.98 7.50 14.88
N ALA A 76 -2.97 7.70 15.72
CA ALA A 76 -1.68 8.26 15.32
C ALA A 76 -0.58 7.20 15.47
N LEU A 77 0.18 6.98 14.39
CA LEU A 77 1.29 6.02 14.35
C LEU A 77 2.60 6.69 13.93
N SER A 78 3.72 6.14 14.39
CA SER A 78 5.08 6.51 13.96
C SER A 78 5.89 5.26 13.63
N ILE A 79 6.70 5.29 12.57
CA ILE A 79 7.66 4.23 12.22
C ILE A 79 9.04 4.89 12.11
N PRO A 80 9.94 4.69 13.08
CA PRO A 80 11.30 5.21 12.98
C PRO A 80 12.05 4.64 11.77
N ASN A 81 12.84 5.48 11.09
CA ASN A 81 13.75 5.01 10.04
C ASN A 81 15.12 4.73 10.66
N LYS A 82 15.53 3.46 10.69
CA LYS A 82 16.83 3.07 11.30
C LYS A 82 18.03 3.62 10.53
N ASP A 83 17.87 3.82 9.22
CA ASP A 83 18.93 4.37 8.38
C ASP A 83 19.16 5.87 8.58
N PHE A 84 18.24 6.60 9.27
CA PHE A 84 18.33 8.06 9.42
C PHE A 84 19.68 8.54 9.99
N LYS A 85 20.34 7.74 10.84
CA LYS A 85 21.70 8.03 11.36
C LYS A 85 22.72 8.34 10.25
N ASN A 86 22.56 7.76 9.06
CA ASN A 86 23.44 7.96 7.91
C ASN A 86 23.02 9.15 7.03
N TRP A 87 21.92 9.81 7.37
CA TRP A 87 21.26 10.84 6.58
C TRP A 87 20.98 12.12 7.37
N GLN A 88 21.35 12.20 8.65
CA GLN A 88 21.03 13.34 9.53
C GLN A 88 21.42 14.70 8.95
N ALA A 89 22.64 14.82 8.41
CA ALA A 89 23.10 16.06 7.79
C ALA A 89 22.43 16.34 6.44
N ILE A 90 22.02 15.29 5.72
CA ILE A 90 21.46 15.42 4.37
C ILE A 90 19.97 15.76 4.42
N MET A 91 19.27 15.15 5.37
CA MET A 91 17.82 15.26 5.60
C MET A 91 17.51 16.12 6.84
N ALA A 92 18.45 16.98 7.24
CA ALA A 92 18.25 17.91 8.34
C ALA A 92 17.06 18.83 8.01
N ALA A 93 16.17 19.03 8.99
CA ALA A 93 15.03 19.95 8.82
C ALA A 93 15.47 21.42 8.73
N GLU A 94 16.64 21.73 9.27
CA GLU A 94 17.21 23.08 9.35
C GLU A 94 18.66 23.09 8.86
N GLY A 95 19.10 24.25 8.40
CA GLY A 95 20.45 24.48 7.89
C GLY A 95 20.50 24.70 6.38
N PRO A 96 21.69 25.00 5.83
CA PRO A 96 21.84 25.42 4.43
C PRO A 96 21.60 24.30 3.40
N GLY A 97 21.30 23.07 3.84
CA GLY A 97 21.15 21.89 2.99
C GLY A 97 22.49 21.37 2.45
N PRO A 98 22.65 20.05 2.26
CA PRO A 98 23.89 19.49 1.72
C PRO A 98 24.05 19.78 0.22
N ARG A 99 25.29 19.88 -0.27
CA ARG A 99 25.60 19.66 -1.72
C ARG A 99 25.75 18.17 -2.06
N GLN A 100 25.92 17.32 -1.05
CA GLN A 100 26.21 15.90 -1.20
C GLN A 100 24.93 15.09 -1.46
N ARG A 101 25.05 14.05 -2.32
CA ARG A 101 23.93 13.17 -2.73
C ARG A 101 22.76 13.89 -3.42
N ALA A 102 23.00 15.10 -3.94
CA ALA A 102 22.06 15.78 -4.81
C ALA A 102 21.81 14.96 -6.07
N VAL A 103 20.55 14.91 -6.51
CA VAL A 103 20.13 14.16 -7.69
C VAL A 103 19.76 15.14 -8.78
N ARG A 104 20.61 15.19 -9.82
CA ARG A 104 20.43 16.09 -10.97
C ARG A 104 19.99 15.39 -12.24
N VAL A 105 20.19 14.07 -12.30
CA VAL A 105 19.80 13.23 -13.44
C VAL A 105 18.53 12.48 -13.05
N PRO A 106 17.38 12.72 -13.73
CA PRO A 106 16.14 12.04 -13.40
C PRO A 106 16.18 10.57 -13.83
N ARG A 107 15.57 9.69 -13.04
CA ARG A 107 15.40 8.29 -13.42
C ARG A 107 14.15 8.12 -14.28
N PRO A 108 14.26 7.48 -15.47
CA PRO A 108 13.08 7.14 -16.26
C PRO A 108 12.07 6.32 -15.45
N GLY A 109 10.78 6.62 -15.61
CA GLY A 109 9.69 5.93 -14.89
C GLY A 109 9.46 6.38 -13.44
N HIS A 110 10.31 7.24 -12.89
CA HIS A 110 10.16 7.82 -11.55
C HIS A 110 9.56 9.24 -11.58
N ALA A 111 9.19 9.74 -10.40
CA ALA A 111 8.61 11.08 -10.23
C ALA A 111 9.63 12.22 -10.38
N ASP A 112 10.94 11.91 -10.42
CA ASP A 112 12.04 12.86 -10.27
C ASP A 112 11.89 14.14 -11.13
N LEU A 113 11.82 14.00 -12.46
CA LEU A 113 11.75 15.14 -13.38
C LEU A 113 10.46 15.95 -13.21
N VAL A 114 9.31 15.27 -13.25
CA VAL A 114 7.99 15.93 -13.19
C VAL A 114 7.80 16.62 -11.84
N GLY A 115 8.26 16.00 -10.75
CA GLY A 115 8.22 16.61 -9.43
C GLY A 115 9.12 17.83 -9.34
N ALA A 116 10.34 17.77 -9.89
CA ALA A 116 11.26 18.88 -9.87
C ALA A 116 10.72 20.07 -10.67
N LEU A 117 10.15 19.83 -11.85
CA LEU A 117 9.48 20.86 -12.64
C LEU A 117 8.27 21.45 -11.91
N LYS A 118 7.44 20.60 -11.29
CA LYS A 118 6.20 21.03 -10.61
C LYS A 118 6.47 21.95 -9.42
N TYR A 119 7.51 21.67 -8.65
CA TYR A 119 7.80 22.37 -7.39
C TYR A 119 9.04 23.28 -7.49
N GLY A 120 9.69 23.38 -8.65
CA GLY A 120 10.86 24.22 -8.86
C GLY A 120 12.13 23.73 -8.16
N HIS A 121 12.28 22.42 -7.93
CA HIS A 121 13.46 21.88 -7.26
C HIS A 121 14.66 21.78 -8.21
N SER A 122 15.82 22.27 -7.77
CA SER A 122 17.11 22.04 -8.44
C SER A 122 17.77 20.71 -8.03
N ASP A 123 17.33 20.13 -6.92
CA ASP A 123 17.73 18.81 -6.44
C ASP A 123 16.50 17.90 -6.40
N MET A 124 16.51 16.83 -7.20
CA MET A 124 15.40 15.88 -7.27
C MET A 124 15.30 14.99 -6.03
N ARG A 125 16.24 15.09 -5.08
CA ARG A 125 16.13 14.43 -3.76
C ARG A 125 14.83 14.80 -3.05
N ASP A 126 14.45 16.07 -3.07
CA ASP A 126 13.22 16.56 -2.44
C ASP A 126 11.97 15.83 -2.96
N VAL A 127 12.01 15.39 -4.23
CA VAL A 127 10.94 14.61 -4.85
C VAL A 127 11.03 13.13 -4.49
N LEU A 128 12.20 12.52 -4.69
CA LEU A 128 12.35 11.07 -4.58
C LEU A 128 12.16 10.57 -3.14
N GLU A 129 12.49 11.39 -2.15
CA GLU A 129 12.34 11.05 -0.74
C GLU A 129 10.88 10.79 -0.38
N ARG A 130 9.96 11.60 -0.89
CA ARG A 130 8.52 11.42 -0.66
C ARG A 130 7.85 10.48 -1.66
N ALA A 131 8.30 10.47 -2.92
CA ALA A 131 7.77 9.58 -3.96
C ALA A 131 8.17 8.11 -3.77
N SER A 132 9.13 7.83 -2.87
CA SER A 132 9.59 6.49 -2.54
C SER A 132 8.48 5.58 -2.02
N ALA A 133 8.51 4.31 -2.43
CA ALA A 133 7.64 3.26 -1.91
C ALA A 133 7.86 2.96 -0.41
N ARG A 134 8.82 3.62 0.26
CA ARG A 134 8.96 3.56 1.73
C ARG A 134 7.68 4.00 2.44
N GLU A 135 6.98 4.99 1.90
CA GLU A 135 5.71 5.51 2.43
C GLU A 135 4.65 4.42 2.63
N THR A 136 4.65 3.37 1.80
CA THR A 136 3.72 2.24 1.93
C THR A 136 3.82 1.50 3.26
N ALA A 137 4.94 1.60 3.99
CA ALA A 137 5.05 1.06 5.35
C ALA A 137 4.01 1.68 6.28
N MET A 138 3.79 3.01 6.18
CA MET A 138 2.77 3.68 6.95
C MET A 138 1.35 3.35 6.46
N ARG A 139 1.15 3.20 5.14
CA ARG A 139 -0.15 2.72 4.63
C ARG A 139 -0.51 1.35 5.19
N VAL A 140 0.44 0.41 5.24
CA VAL A 140 0.24 -0.91 5.85
C VAL A 140 -0.08 -0.80 7.33
N ALA A 141 0.64 0.04 8.08
CA ALA A 141 0.41 0.24 9.50
C ALA A 141 -1.00 0.78 9.79
N LEU A 142 -1.44 1.83 9.09
CA LEU A 142 -2.79 2.38 9.24
C LEU A 142 -3.87 1.43 8.73
N ALA A 143 -3.64 0.76 7.59
CA ALA A 143 -4.57 -0.24 7.05
C ALA A 143 -4.70 -1.47 7.96
N THR A 144 -3.76 -1.72 8.86
CA THR A 144 -3.88 -2.79 9.88
C THR A 144 -5.06 -2.53 10.81
N ALA A 145 -5.34 -1.27 11.16
CA ALA A 145 -6.49 -0.92 11.98
C ALA A 145 -7.82 -1.10 11.22
N ALA A 146 -7.86 -0.69 9.95
CA ALA A 146 -9.01 -0.93 9.08
C ALA A 146 -9.26 -2.43 8.85
N ARG A 147 -8.18 -3.22 8.68
CA ARG A 147 -8.23 -4.68 8.59
C ARG A 147 -8.79 -5.31 9.85
N SER A 148 -8.40 -4.81 11.02
CA SER A 148 -8.94 -5.30 12.30
C SER A 148 -10.45 -5.06 12.40
N LEU A 149 -10.94 -3.89 11.98
CA LEU A 149 -12.38 -3.63 11.89
C LEU A 149 -13.08 -4.60 10.93
N LEU A 150 -12.51 -4.84 9.74
CA LEU A 150 -13.06 -5.81 8.80
C LEU A 150 -13.13 -7.23 9.39
N TRP A 151 -12.14 -7.61 10.21
CA TRP A 151 -12.14 -8.92 10.85
C TRP A 151 -13.30 -9.11 11.83
N GLU A 152 -13.62 -8.08 12.62
CA GLU A 152 -14.78 -8.06 13.51
C GLU A 152 -16.11 -8.19 12.75
N LEU A 153 -16.14 -7.74 11.49
CA LEU A 153 -17.29 -7.87 10.58
C LEU A 153 -17.31 -9.21 9.82
N GLY A 154 -16.42 -10.16 10.16
CA GLY A 154 -16.30 -11.44 9.46
C GLY A 154 -15.67 -11.35 8.07
N VAL A 155 -15.21 -10.18 7.64
CA VAL A 155 -14.55 -9.97 6.35
C VAL A 155 -13.09 -10.40 6.45
N ARG A 156 -12.56 -11.02 5.39
CA ARG A 156 -11.14 -11.41 5.30
C ARG A 156 -10.55 -10.91 3.99
N VAL A 157 -9.41 -10.20 4.09
CA VAL A 157 -8.69 -9.68 2.91
C VAL A 157 -7.35 -10.38 2.77
N LEU A 158 -7.10 -10.98 1.62
CA LEU A 158 -5.88 -11.70 1.28
C LEU A 158 -5.36 -11.27 -0.10
N SER A 159 -4.13 -11.64 -0.42
CA SER A 159 -3.53 -11.35 -1.72
C SER A 159 -2.62 -12.48 -2.17
N ARG A 160 -2.51 -12.68 -3.48
CA ARG A 160 -1.54 -13.61 -4.09
C ARG A 160 -0.85 -12.96 -5.28
N VAL A 161 0.35 -13.41 -5.59
CA VAL A 161 1.04 -13.05 -6.83
C VAL A 161 0.49 -13.95 -7.95
N VAL A 162 0.08 -13.34 -9.06
CA VAL A 162 -0.46 -14.03 -10.24
C VAL A 162 0.65 -14.29 -11.25
N SER A 163 1.53 -13.32 -11.47
CA SER A 163 2.68 -13.48 -12.36
C SER A 163 3.84 -12.57 -11.98
N VAL A 164 5.06 -12.98 -12.34
CA VAL A 164 6.28 -12.16 -12.28
C VAL A 164 7.05 -12.38 -13.58
N GLY A 165 7.38 -11.31 -14.30
CA GLY A 165 8.08 -11.41 -15.59
C GLY A 165 7.36 -12.27 -16.63
N GLY A 166 6.03 -12.36 -16.54
CA GLY A 166 5.20 -13.23 -17.40
C GLY A 166 5.06 -14.67 -16.91
N ALA A 167 5.90 -15.15 -16.00
CA ALA A 167 5.79 -16.49 -15.43
C ALA A 167 4.68 -16.55 -14.36
N GLN A 168 3.88 -17.62 -14.38
CA GLN A 168 2.75 -17.84 -13.47
C GLN A 168 2.99 -18.95 -12.43
N ASP A 169 3.99 -19.80 -12.64
CA ASP A 169 4.38 -20.82 -11.66
C ASP A 169 5.50 -20.30 -10.73
N PRO A 170 5.59 -20.78 -9.48
CA PRO A 170 6.57 -20.27 -8.53
C PRO A 170 8.04 -20.42 -8.94
N ALA A 171 8.39 -21.45 -9.73
CA ALA A 171 9.76 -21.67 -10.17
C ALA A 171 10.13 -20.67 -11.28
N GLY A 172 9.26 -20.51 -12.26
CA GLY A 172 9.38 -19.51 -13.33
C GLY A 172 9.43 -18.08 -12.76
N MET A 173 8.59 -17.75 -11.79
CA MET A 173 8.62 -16.44 -11.12
C MET A 173 9.98 -16.15 -10.47
N LYS A 174 10.59 -17.13 -9.80
CA LYS A 174 11.93 -16.99 -9.20
C LYS A 174 13.00 -16.84 -10.26
N ALA A 175 12.97 -17.66 -11.30
CA ALA A 175 13.90 -17.60 -12.41
C ALA A 175 13.87 -16.22 -13.10
N ALA A 176 12.68 -15.63 -13.28
CA ALA A 176 12.53 -14.28 -13.82
C ALA A 176 13.20 -13.21 -12.94
N VAL A 177 13.05 -13.32 -11.61
CA VAL A 177 13.72 -12.42 -10.65
C VAL A 177 15.24 -12.60 -10.70
N ASP A 178 15.74 -13.83 -10.78
CA ASP A 178 17.17 -14.13 -10.84
C ASP A 178 17.80 -13.62 -12.15
N ALA A 179 17.12 -13.83 -13.28
CA ALA A 179 17.56 -13.34 -14.58
C ALA A 179 17.64 -11.81 -14.61
N ALA A 180 16.60 -11.11 -14.12
CA ALA A 180 16.61 -9.65 -14.02
C ALA A 180 17.77 -9.17 -13.14
N LYS A 181 17.95 -9.79 -11.98
CA LYS A 181 19.05 -9.44 -11.06
C LYS A 181 20.43 -9.67 -11.68
N ALA A 182 20.64 -10.79 -12.38
CA ALA A 182 21.90 -11.10 -13.04
C ALA A 182 22.21 -10.10 -14.17
N ALA A 183 21.18 -9.59 -14.85
CA ALA A 183 21.30 -8.56 -15.88
C ALA A 183 21.44 -7.13 -15.31
N GLY A 184 21.33 -6.94 -13.99
CA GLY A 184 21.29 -5.60 -13.39
C GLY A 184 19.99 -4.83 -13.69
N ASP A 185 18.92 -5.55 -14.00
CA ASP A 185 17.61 -5.03 -14.39
C ASP A 185 16.55 -5.31 -13.30
N THR A 186 15.29 -4.94 -13.56
CA THR A 186 14.14 -5.12 -12.66
C THR A 186 12.97 -5.79 -13.37
N VAL A 187 12.13 -6.49 -12.61
CA VAL A 187 10.96 -7.18 -13.15
C VAL A 187 9.71 -6.84 -12.34
N GLY A 188 8.61 -6.60 -13.05
CA GLY A 188 7.28 -6.37 -12.47
C GLY A 188 6.44 -7.65 -12.45
N GLY A 189 5.15 -7.49 -12.20
CA GLY A 189 4.22 -8.61 -12.14
C GLY A 189 2.79 -8.17 -11.89
N VAL A 190 1.93 -9.17 -11.74
CA VAL A 190 0.51 -9.00 -11.42
C VAL A 190 0.24 -9.64 -10.07
N PHE A 191 -0.54 -8.98 -9.23
CA PHE A 191 -1.04 -9.54 -7.98
C PHE A 191 -2.56 -9.38 -7.90
N GLU A 192 -3.21 -10.29 -7.20
CA GLU A 192 -4.65 -10.28 -6.96
C GLU A 192 -4.91 -10.02 -5.48
N VAL A 193 -5.94 -9.23 -5.18
CA VAL A 193 -6.46 -9.03 -3.82
C VAL A 193 -7.88 -9.58 -3.77
N THR A 194 -8.17 -10.43 -2.79
CA THR A 194 -9.49 -11.03 -2.59
C THR A 194 -10.04 -10.61 -1.25
N ALA A 195 -11.29 -10.13 -1.23
CA ALA A 195 -12.04 -9.86 -0.02
C ALA A 195 -13.21 -10.86 0.08
N LEU A 196 -13.22 -11.65 1.15
CA LEU A 196 -14.23 -12.67 1.43
C LEU A 196 -15.15 -12.21 2.56
N GLY A 197 -16.41 -12.64 2.53
CA GLY A 197 -17.39 -12.33 3.58
C GLY A 197 -17.96 -10.91 3.53
N LEU A 198 -17.84 -10.22 2.39
CA LEU A 198 -18.43 -8.88 2.23
C LEU A 198 -19.96 -8.95 2.31
N PRO A 199 -20.61 -8.04 3.06
CA PRO A 199 -22.06 -7.89 2.99
C PRO A 199 -22.47 -7.33 1.62
N PRO A 200 -23.64 -7.73 1.10
CA PRO A 200 -24.18 -7.13 -0.12
C PRO A 200 -24.49 -5.64 0.09
N GLY A 201 -24.35 -4.83 -0.96
CA GLY A 201 -24.75 -3.42 -0.95
C GLY A 201 -23.70 -2.42 -0.47
N LEU A 202 -22.43 -2.81 -0.34
CA LEU A 202 -21.34 -1.85 -0.15
C LEU A 202 -21.13 -1.01 -1.43
N GLY A 203 -20.91 0.30 -1.26
CA GLY A 203 -20.91 1.26 -2.35
C GLY A 203 -22.33 1.68 -2.75
N SER A 204 -22.46 2.34 -3.89
CA SER A 204 -23.75 2.76 -4.44
C SER A 204 -23.69 2.92 -5.95
N TYR A 205 -24.76 2.51 -6.64
CA TYR A 205 -24.96 2.77 -8.06
C TYR A 205 -25.45 4.20 -8.35
N ALA A 206 -25.93 4.91 -7.32
CA ALA A 206 -26.70 6.15 -7.48
C ALA A 206 -25.87 7.32 -8.02
N GLN A 207 -24.56 7.33 -7.77
CA GLN A 207 -23.63 8.32 -8.29
C GLN A 207 -22.32 7.64 -8.70
N TRP A 208 -21.68 8.18 -9.74
CA TRP A 208 -20.50 7.58 -10.37
C TRP A 208 -19.30 7.46 -9.41
N ASP A 209 -19.15 8.42 -8.50
CA ASP A 209 -18.10 8.51 -7.48
C ASP A 209 -18.40 7.72 -6.21
N ARG A 210 -19.56 7.05 -6.14
CA ARG A 210 -19.95 6.17 -5.02
C ARG A 210 -19.88 4.68 -5.37
N ARG A 211 -19.48 4.34 -6.59
CA ARG A 211 -19.27 2.96 -7.03
C ARG A 211 -18.01 2.42 -6.38
N ILE A 212 -18.11 1.30 -5.66
CA ILE A 212 -17.01 0.76 -4.85
C ILE A 212 -15.81 0.37 -5.72
N GLU A 213 -16.03 -0.07 -6.95
CA GLU A 213 -14.99 -0.40 -7.91
C GLU A 213 -14.15 0.83 -8.27
N GLY A 214 -14.77 2.02 -8.34
CA GLY A 214 -14.06 3.28 -8.57
C GLY A 214 -13.13 3.64 -7.41
N ASP A 215 -13.62 3.50 -6.17
CA ASP A 215 -12.83 3.72 -4.97
C ASP A 215 -11.66 2.73 -4.85
N LEU A 216 -11.92 1.44 -5.12
CA LEU A 216 -10.91 0.40 -5.11
C LEU A 216 -9.86 0.63 -6.21
N ALA A 217 -10.29 0.97 -7.42
CA ALA A 217 -9.39 1.28 -8.53
C ALA A 217 -8.46 2.45 -8.18
N LYS A 218 -9.02 3.54 -7.64
CA LYS A 218 -8.23 4.67 -7.15
C LYS A 218 -7.23 4.26 -6.08
N ALA A 219 -7.67 3.48 -5.08
CA ALA A 219 -6.82 3.05 -3.98
C ALA A 219 -5.64 2.21 -4.48
N VAL A 220 -5.88 1.24 -5.35
CA VAL A 220 -4.83 0.35 -5.90
C VAL A 220 -3.95 1.07 -6.92
N MET A 221 -4.52 1.85 -7.83
CA MET A 221 -3.76 2.61 -8.83
C MET A 221 -2.85 3.68 -8.18
N SER A 222 -3.22 4.18 -6.99
CA SER A 222 -2.39 5.12 -6.23
C SER A 222 -1.17 4.50 -5.54
N LEU A 223 -0.98 3.18 -5.63
CA LEU A 223 0.21 2.51 -5.13
C LEU A 223 1.39 2.76 -6.06
N ASN A 224 2.59 2.86 -5.50
CA ASN A 224 3.80 3.06 -6.29
C ASN A 224 3.96 1.92 -7.31
N ALA A 225 4.34 2.28 -8.54
CA ALA A 225 4.59 1.39 -9.68
C ALA A 225 3.39 0.62 -10.25
N VAL A 226 2.17 0.77 -9.70
CA VAL A 226 0.96 0.21 -10.35
C VAL A 226 0.64 0.99 -11.62
N LYS A 227 0.29 0.26 -12.69
CA LYS A 227 -0.03 0.81 -14.02
C LYS A 227 -1.39 0.39 -14.57
N GLY A 228 -2.05 -0.57 -13.91
CA GLY A 228 -3.34 -1.10 -14.32
C GLY A 228 -4.05 -1.72 -13.11
N VAL A 229 -5.39 -1.69 -13.13
CA VAL A 229 -6.25 -2.34 -12.13
C VAL A 229 -7.40 -3.00 -12.86
N GLU A 230 -7.75 -4.20 -12.42
CA GLU A 230 -8.83 -5.02 -12.95
C GLU A 230 -9.73 -5.49 -11.82
N VAL A 231 -11.02 -5.70 -12.12
CA VAL A 231 -11.99 -6.31 -11.22
C VAL A 231 -12.58 -7.53 -11.92
N GLY A 232 -12.55 -8.69 -11.25
CA GLY A 232 -13.03 -9.94 -11.83
C GLY A 232 -12.24 -10.34 -13.08
N MET A 233 -12.94 -10.59 -14.19
CA MET A 233 -12.32 -10.95 -15.47
C MET A 233 -11.58 -9.79 -16.16
N GLY A 234 -11.74 -8.55 -15.69
CA GLY A 234 -10.95 -7.41 -16.16
C GLY A 234 -10.95 -7.24 -17.68
N PHE A 235 -9.76 -6.99 -18.24
CA PHE A 235 -9.58 -6.80 -19.69
C PHE A 235 -9.90 -8.07 -20.50
N ALA A 236 -9.68 -9.26 -19.95
CA ALA A 236 -10.03 -10.50 -20.63
C ALA A 236 -11.55 -10.63 -20.87
N GLY A 237 -12.36 -10.07 -19.97
CA GLY A 237 -13.81 -10.02 -20.15
C GLY A 237 -14.29 -9.08 -21.27
N ALA A 238 -13.48 -8.09 -21.66
CA ALA A 238 -13.86 -7.11 -22.69
C ALA A 238 -13.94 -7.72 -24.10
N ASP A 239 -13.22 -8.82 -24.33
CA ASP A 239 -13.21 -9.55 -25.61
C ASP A 239 -14.30 -10.64 -25.69
N LEU A 240 -15.08 -10.84 -24.62
CA LEU A 240 -16.08 -11.90 -24.52
C LEU A 240 -17.51 -11.38 -24.77
N ARG A 241 -18.41 -12.30 -25.15
CA ARG A 241 -19.84 -11.99 -25.25
C ARG A 241 -20.46 -11.88 -23.86
N GLY A 242 -21.50 -11.06 -23.70
CA GLY A 242 -22.19 -10.89 -22.41
C GLY A 242 -22.66 -12.20 -21.76
N SER A 243 -23.03 -13.21 -22.57
CA SER A 243 -23.41 -14.55 -22.09
C SER A 243 -22.27 -15.33 -21.41
N GLN A 244 -21.02 -14.89 -21.56
CA GLN A 244 -19.81 -15.49 -20.98
C GLN A 244 -19.24 -14.66 -19.81
N VAL A 245 -19.76 -13.45 -19.60
CA VAL A 245 -19.21 -12.46 -18.63
C VAL A 245 -20.06 -12.35 -17.38
N HIS A 246 -21.39 -12.41 -17.49
CA HIS A 246 -22.28 -12.16 -16.36
C HIS A 246 -22.51 -13.40 -15.49
N ASP A 247 -22.44 -13.21 -14.18
CA ASP A 247 -22.76 -14.24 -13.19
C ASP A 247 -24.29 -14.41 -13.05
N ALA A 248 -24.81 -15.59 -13.40
CA ALA A 248 -26.24 -15.88 -13.32
C ALA A 248 -26.71 -16.07 -11.86
N PHE A 249 -27.88 -15.52 -11.53
CA PHE A 249 -28.52 -15.73 -10.23
C PHE A 249 -29.37 -17.00 -10.22
N TYR A 250 -29.26 -17.77 -9.14
CA TYR A 250 -30.08 -18.96 -8.90
C TYR A 250 -30.74 -18.85 -7.53
N TRP A 251 -32.04 -19.14 -7.48
CA TRP A 251 -32.80 -19.19 -6.23
C TRP A 251 -32.72 -20.60 -5.62
N ASN A 252 -32.35 -20.69 -4.34
CA ASN A 252 -32.35 -21.96 -3.60
C ASN A 252 -33.27 -21.84 -2.37
N ALA A 253 -34.45 -22.46 -2.45
CA ALA A 253 -35.47 -22.42 -1.40
C ALA A 253 -35.07 -23.12 -0.09
N LYS A 254 -34.00 -23.93 -0.06
CA LYS A 254 -33.58 -24.68 1.15
C LYS A 254 -32.64 -23.91 2.08
N ARG A 255 -32.33 -22.64 1.79
CA ARG A 255 -31.33 -21.84 2.52
C ARG A 255 -31.89 -20.61 3.24
N THR A 256 -33.22 -20.53 3.41
CA THR A 256 -33.86 -19.56 4.30
C THR A 256 -33.66 -20.01 5.75
N LYS A 257 -32.65 -19.43 6.40
CA LYS A 257 -32.60 -19.26 7.85
C LYS A 257 -32.96 -17.82 8.17
#